data_AF-A0A2N6IC30-F1
#
_entry.id   AF-A0A2N6IC30-F1
#
_cell.length_a   1.000
_cell.length_b   1.000
_cell.length_c   1.000
_cell.angle_alpha   90.00
_cell.angle_beta   90.00
_cell.angle_gamma   90.00
#
_symmetry.space_group_name_H-M   'P 1'
#
loop_
_entity.id
_entity.type
_entity.pdbx_description
1 polymer ?
#
loop_
_entity_poly.entity_id
_entity_poly.type
_entity_poly.pdbx_seq_one_letter_code
_entity_poly.pdbx_strand_id
1 'polypeptide(L)' 'MDSQAHERHRRQAAVEFALANMGLSGFTPSEEVQRHMRRFVDGEMDLVKFVKGVMDHAKREV' A
#
# COMPACT_ATOMS: atom_id res chain seq x y z
N MET A 1 5.18 -14.11 20.75
CA MET A 1 4.28 -12.95 20.94
C MET A 1 4.46 -11.99 19.75
N ASP A 2 4.44 -12.51 18.51
CA ASP A 2 5.13 -11.86 17.38
C ASP A 2 4.26 -11.65 16.14
N SER A 3 2.94 -11.81 16.23
CA SER A 3 2.06 -11.79 15.05
C SER A 3 1.95 -10.41 14.40
N GLN A 4 1.92 -9.33 15.18
CA GLN A 4 1.75 -7.97 14.66
C GLN A 4 3.02 -7.43 14.01
N ALA A 5 4.20 -7.70 14.61
CA ALA A 5 5.48 -7.32 14.02
C ALA A 5 5.77 -8.10 12.73
N HIS A 6 5.51 -9.40 12.72
CA HIS A 6 5.60 -10.21 11.51
C HIS A 6 4.61 -9.74 10.44
N GLU A 7 3.37 -9.42 10.83
CA GLU A 7 2.37 -8.91 9.88
C GLU A 7 2.79 -7.58 9.27
N ARG A 8 3.24 -6.63 10.10
CA ARG A 8 3.75 -5.34 9.62
C ARG A 8 4.91 -5.53 8.63
N HIS A 9 5.85 -6.44 8.95
CA HIS A 9 6.96 -6.75 8.05
C HIS A 9 6.48 -7.34 6.71
N ARG A 10 5.52 -8.28 6.73
CA ARG A 10 4.93 -8.82 5.50
C ARG A 10 4.26 -7.75 4.65
N ARG A 11 3.52 -6.82 5.28
CA ARG A 11 2.86 -5.72 4.58
C ARG A 11 3.86 -4.73 4.01
N GLN A 12 4.91 -4.39 4.76
CA GLN A 12 5.99 -3.51 4.30
C GLN A 12 6.66 -4.09 3.06
N ALA A 13 7.05 -5.37 3.08
CA ALA A 13 7.68 -6.03 1.93
C ALA A 13 6.76 -6.03 0.68
N ALA A 14 5.46 -6.25 0.87
CA ALA A 14 4.49 -6.21 -0.23
C ALA A 14 4.36 -4.80 -0.85
N VAL A 15 4.32 -3.76 -0.01
CA VAL A 15 4.27 -2.35 -0.47
C VAL A 15 5.55 -1.96 -1.18
N GLU A 16 6.72 -2.31 -0.64
CA GLU A 16 8.02 -2.03 -1.26
C GLU A 16 8.14 -2.70 -2.63
N PHE A 17 7.72 -3.96 -2.75
CA PHE A 17 7.70 -4.66 -4.02
C PHE A 17 6.79 -3.96 -5.04
N ALA A 18 5.58 -3.54 -4.64
CA ALA A 18 4.67 -2.82 -5.53
C ALA A 18 5.26 -1.47 -5.98
N LEU A 19 5.88 -0.72 -5.06
CA LEU A 19 6.55 0.55 -5.36
C LEU A 19 7.73 0.36 -6.32
N ALA A 20 8.54 -0.67 -6.13
CA ALA A 20 9.64 -1.00 -7.03
C ALA A 20 9.14 -1.32 -8.45
N ASN A 21 8.10 -2.15 -8.58
CA ASN A 21 7.49 -2.46 -9.88
C ASN A 21 6.92 -1.21 -10.57
N MET A 22 6.26 -0.34 -9.80
CA MET A 22 5.71 0.92 -10.28
C MET A 22 6.82 1.84 -10.81
N GLY A 23 7.91 1.98 -10.04
CA GLY A 23 9.07 2.78 -10.43
C GLY A 23 9.79 2.24 -11.67
N LEU A 24 9.95 0.91 -11.79
CA LEU A 24 10.49 0.26 -13.00
C LEU A 24 9.62 0.53 -14.24
N SER A 25 8.34 0.78 -14.04
CA SER A 25 7.39 1.11 -15.11
C SER A 25 7.28 2.62 -15.38
N GLY A 26 8.09 3.45 -14.71
CA GLY A 26 8.13 4.91 -14.89
C GLY A 26 7.03 5.67 -14.13
N PHE A 27 6.32 5.02 -13.22
CA PHE A 27 5.26 5.64 -12.43
C PHE A 27 5.75 6.01 -11.03
N THR A 28 5.20 7.09 -10.48
CA THR A 28 5.39 7.48 -9.08
C THR A 28 4.02 7.68 -8.44
N PRO A 29 3.72 7.01 -7.31
CA PRO A 29 2.42 7.16 -6.67
C PRO A 29 2.31 8.54 -6.00
N SER A 30 1.11 9.12 -6.08
CA SER A 30 0.79 10.37 -5.40
C SER A 30 0.96 10.26 -3.88
N GLU A 31 1.11 11.40 -3.19
CA GLU A 31 1.25 11.41 -1.74
C GLU A 31 0.07 10.77 -1.00
N GLU A 32 -1.14 10.91 -1.56
CA GLU A 32 -2.35 10.33 -1.00
C GLU A 32 -2.30 8.79 -1.03
N VAL A 33 -1.88 8.22 -2.16
CA VAL A 33 -1.68 6.77 -2.31
C VAL A 33 -0.58 6.29 -1.37
N GLN A 34 0.52 7.04 -1.23
CA GLN A 34 1.59 6.69 -0.29
C GLN A 34 1.12 6.72 1.18
N ARG A 35 0.29 7.69 1.56
CA ARG A 35 -0.34 7.71 2.90
C ARG A 35 -1.25 6.49 3.10
N HIS A 36 -2.05 6.12 2.10
CA HIS A 36 -2.93 4.95 2.16
C HIS A 36 -2.13 3.64 2.33
N MET A 37 -1.02 3.49 1.61
CA MET A 37 -0.09 2.36 1.74
C MET A 37 0.52 2.27 3.15
N ARG A 38 0.97 3.39 3.72
CA ARG A 38 1.53 3.42 5.09
C ARG A 38 0.53 2.95 6.14
N ARG A 39 -0.71 3.43 6.06
CA ARG A 39 -1.78 3.02 6.99
C ARG A 39 -2.08 1.52 6.92
N PHE A 40 -1.95 0.90 5.74
CA PHE A 40 -2.03 -0.56 5.61
C PHE A 40 -0.86 -1.26 6.31
N VAL A 41 0.38 -0.81 6.09
CA VAL A 41 1.57 -1.36 6.77
C VAL A 41 1.43 -1.30 8.29
N ASP A 42 1.03 -0.14 8.82
CA ASP A 42 0.95 0.10 10.26
C ASP A 42 -0.26 -0.59 10.92
N GLY A 43 -1.08 -1.31 10.14
CA GLY A 43 -2.17 -2.12 10.68
C GLY A 43 -3.48 -1.37 10.90
N GLU A 44 -3.58 -0.11 10.47
CA GLU A 44 -4.79 0.71 10.63
C GLU A 44 -5.96 0.25 9.74
N MET A 45 -5.68 -0.59 8.74
CA MET A 45 -6.69 -1.17 7.86
C MET A 45 -6.37 -2.62 7.46
N ASP A 46 -7.41 -3.34 7.10
CA ASP A 46 -7.32 -4.67 6.50
C ASP A 46 -7.07 -4.60 4.99
N LEU A 47 -6.78 -5.76 4.38
CA LEU A 47 -6.48 -5.88 2.96
C LEU A 47 -7.66 -5.45 2.06
N VAL A 48 -8.90 -5.74 2.47
CA VAL A 48 -10.09 -5.43 1.66
C VAL A 48 -10.27 -3.92 1.55
N LYS A 49 -10.15 -3.21 2.67
CA LYS A 49 -10.18 -1.74 2.72
C LYS A 49 -9.00 -1.13 1.96
N PHE A 50 -7.82 -1.72 2.08
CA PHE A 50 -6.64 -1.27 1.34
C PHE A 50 -6.87 -1.34 -0.17
N VAL A 51 -7.25 -2.50 -0.70
CA VAL A 51 -7.47 -2.72 -2.14
C VAL A 51 -8.59 -1.83 -2.67
N LYS A 52 -9.72 -1.73 -1.96
CA LYS A 52 -10.83 -0.86 -2.38
C LYS A 52 -10.39 0.61 -2.46
N GLY A 53 -9.65 1.09 -1.47
CA GLY A 53 -9.14 2.48 -1.46
C GLY A 53 -8.24 2.79 -2.65
N VAL A 54 -7.31 1.88 -3.01
CA VAL A 54 -6.45 2.04 -4.19
C VAL A 54 -7.27 2.14 -5.48
N MET A 55 -8.28 1.28 -5.65
CA MET A 55 -9.16 1.31 -6.83
C MET A 55 -9.98 2.60 -6.91
N ASP A 56 -10.40 3.14 -5.75
CA ASP A 56 -11.16 4.39 -5.69
C ASP A 56 -10.26 5.60 -6.03
N HIS A 57 -8.96 5.60 -5.68
CA HIS A 57 -8.01 6.63 -6.12
C HIS A 57 -7.71 6.55 -7.62
N ALA A 58 -7.51 5.35 -8.17
CA ALA A 58 -7.24 5.16 -9.60
C ALA A 58 -8.37 5.68 -10.50
N LYS A 59 -9.63 5.57 -10.05
CA LYS A 59 -10.81 6.06 -10.78
C LYS A 59 -10.98 7.57 -10.78
N ARG A 60 -10.25 8.31 -9.94
CA ARG A 60 -10.36 9.78 -9.84
C ARG A 60 -9.43 10.51 -10.81
N GLU A 61 -8.45 9.82 -11.40
CA GLU A 61 -7.47 10.41 -12.33
C GLU A 61 -7.79 10.12 -13.81
N VAL A 62 -9.06 9.80 -14.13
CA VAL A 62 -9.57 9.57 -15.49
C VAL A 62 -10.61 10.61 -15.86
#